data_AF-A0A821LG45-F1
#
_entry.id   AF-A0A821LG45-F1
#
_cell.length_a   1.000
_cell.length_b   1.000
_cell.length_c   1.000
_cell.angle_alpha   90.00
_cell.angle_beta   90.00
_cell.angle_gamma   90.00
#
_symmetry.space_group_name_H-M   'P 1'
#
loop_
_entity.id
_entity.type
_entity.pdbx_description
1 polymer ?
#
loop_
_entity_poly.entity_id
_entity_poly.type
_entity_poly.pdbx_seq_one_letter_code
_entity_poly.pdbx_strand_id
1 'polypeptide(L)'
;MATSQRNVEKFSCATSRFLLPTFRRPCYREIIEINVTCDAENEVFSKWTKEEGQYYHIINTALLNDDYEVLKNNVQFINSLKMAIRNNNEKESLKVYRGLSISSDHVKQEYKVGLQFLWPTFTCTSRNKDVAHGFGAYIFEIEASIDDWTYRADIAKYSEYPDEQEVLFYPYSGYIVKNIMHDAKVIQLKCVDTKQVELNSEKLLPGDVKIFDSSRNIFVYFYKKNTDVHWSYADKPKEMFLIAGNQNGYWDAPYRYHHRNGYFIDKGNSLWEEYHNNQLYAKFTRVHDGNN
;
A
#
# COMPACT_ATOMS: atom_id res chain seq x y z
N MET A 1 37.46 18.69 11.65
CA MET A 1 36.09 18.20 11.91
C MET A 1 35.77 17.19 10.83
N ALA A 2 35.80 15.90 11.16
CA ALA A 2 35.55 14.83 10.21
C ALA A 2 34.04 14.69 10.01
N THR A 3 33.53 15.16 8.88
CA THR A 3 32.19 14.83 8.39
C THR A 3 32.14 13.34 8.11
N SER A 4 31.61 12.59 9.08
CA SER A 4 31.19 11.20 8.89
C SER A 4 30.19 11.18 7.73
N GLN A 5 30.64 10.73 6.56
CA GLN A 5 29.73 10.34 5.47
C GLN A 5 28.96 9.12 5.97
N ARG A 6 27.80 9.35 6.60
CA ARG A 6 26.83 8.30 6.88
C ARG A 6 26.45 7.69 5.53
N ASN A 7 26.86 6.45 5.31
CA ASN A 7 26.21 5.56 4.35
C ASN A 7 24.80 5.28 4.89
N VAL A 8 23.91 6.26 4.73
CA VAL A 8 22.47 5.99 4.75
C VAL A 8 22.28 5.06 3.57
N GLU A 9 21.99 3.78 3.83
CA GLU A 9 21.39 2.93 2.82
C GLU A 9 20.14 3.67 2.36
N LYS A 10 20.29 4.43 1.27
CA LYS A 10 19.21 5.21 0.69
C LYS A 10 18.12 4.21 0.42
N PHE A 11 16.98 4.43 1.06
CA PHE A 11 15.80 3.59 0.95
C PHE A 11 15.55 3.32 -0.53
N SER A 12 16.00 2.15 -0.98
CA SER A 12 15.76 1.77 -2.36
C SER A 12 14.29 1.40 -2.42
N CYS A 13 13.58 1.92 -3.40
CA CYS A 13 12.20 1.54 -3.71
C CYS A 13 12.08 0.06 -4.16
N ALA A 14 12.99 -0.82 -3.71
CA ALA A 14 12.98 -2.24 -4.00
C ALA A 14 11.86 -2.98 -3.26
N THR A 15 11.20 -2.36 -2.28
CA THR A 15 10.02 -2.90 -1.62
C THR A 15 8.77 -2.64 -2.47
N SER A 16 8.42 -3.68 -3.24
CA SER A 16 7.19 -3.82 -4.04
C SER A 16 7.14 -3.07 -5.38
N ARG A 17 7.57 -3.77 -6.44
CA ARG A 17 7.29 -3.47 -7.86
C ARG A 17 5.79 -3.62 -8.23
N PHE A 18 4.89 -3.65 -7.25
CA PHE A 18 3.48 -3.93 -7.44
C PHE A 18 2.62 -2.73 -7.06
N LEU A 19 2.10 -2.11 -8.13
CA LEU A 19 0.80 -1.47 -8.27
C LEU A 19 0.41 -0.61 -7.08
N LEU A 20 0.57 0.70 -7.24
CA LEU A 20 -0.14 1.73 -6.48
C LEU A 20 -1.57 1.26 -6.16
N PRO A 21 -1.81 0.66 -4.98
CA PRO A 21 -3.01 -0.14 -4.79
C PRO A 21 -4.21 0.76 -4.72
N THR A 22 -5.33 0.29 -5.22
CA THR A 22 -6.59 1.03 -5.12
C THR A 22 -7.49 0.53 -3.99
N PHE A 23 -7.05 -0.52 -3.29
CA PHE A 23 -7.74 -1.09 -2.13
C PHE A 23 -6.78 -1.28 -0.96
N ARG A 24 -7.30 -1.14 0.26
CA ARG A 24 -6.59 -1.61 1.46
C ARG A 24 -6.44 -3.12 1.42
N ARG A 25 -5.23 -3.61 1.69
CA ARG A 25 -4.91 -5.04 1.68
C ARG A 25 -5.52 -5.80 2.87
N PRO A 26 -5.74 -7.13 2.79
CA PRO A 26 -6.56 -7.87 3.75
C PRO A 26 -5.95 -7.89 5.13
N CYS A 27 -4.63 -8.12 5.25
CA CYS A 27 -3.99 -8.20 6.55
C CYS A 27 -4.11 -6.86 7.28
N TYR A 28 -3.85 -5.76 6.57
CA TYR A 28 -4.09 -4.43 7.14
C TYR A 28 -5.56 -4.22 7.55
N ARG A 29 -6.54 -4.62 6.73
CA ARG A 29 -7.97 -4.49 7.08
C ARG A 29 -8.35 -5.26 8.34
N GLU A 30 -7.78 -6.44 8.55
CA GLU A 30 -8.04 -7.24 9.75
C GLU A 30 -7.46 -6.58 11.02
N ILE A 31 -6.18 -6.17 10.98
CA ILE A 31 -5.53 -5.65 12.21
C ILE A 31 -6.13 -4.33 12.68
N ILE A 32 -6.68 -3.51 11.78
CA ILE A 32 -7.19 -2.19 12.16
C ILE A 32 -8.52 -2.25 12.93
N GLU A 33 -9.19 -3.39 12.92
CA GLU A 33 -10.42 -3.64 13.68
C GLU A 33 -10.12 -4.11 15.12
N ILE A 34 -8.86 -4.42 15.43
CA ILE A 34 -8.44 -4.85 16.77
C ILE A 34 -8.41 -3.63 17.71
N ASN A 35 -9.27 -3.67 18.72
CA ASN A 35 -9.26 -2.68 19.80
C ASN A 35 -7.99 -2.82 20.65
N VAL A 36 -7.26 -1.72 20.81
CA VAL A 36 -6.04 -1.67 21.62
C VAL A 36 -6.07 -0.46 22.55
N THR A 37 -5.39 -0.56 23.69
CA THR A 37 -5.08 0.61 24.52
C THR A 37 -4.06 1.47 23.81
N CYS A 38 -4.31 2.78 23.77
CA CYS A 38 -3.43 3.72 23.09
C CYS A 38 -2.34 4.25 24.01
N ASP A 39 -1.13 4.30 23.47
CA ASP A 39 0.01 4.93 24.13
C ASP A 39 -0.10 6.45 24.03
N ALA A 40 0.71 7.18 24.81
CA ALA A 40 0.70 8.65 24.77
C ALA A 40 1.20 9.16 23.40
N GLU A 41 0.52 10.15 22.83
CA GLU A 41 0.74 10.60 21.45
C GLU A 41 2.19 11.05 21.18
N ASN A 42 2.78 11.79 22.12
CA ASN A 42 4.16 12.27 22.06
C ASN A 42 5.17 11.11 22.05
N GLU A 43 4.93 10.06 22.82
CA GLU A 43 5.81 8.88 22.86
C GLU A 43 5.73 8.11 21.55
N VAL A 44 4.54 7.99 20.97
CA VAL A 44 4.30 7.28 19.71
C VAL A 44 4.99 7.98 18.54
N PHE A 45 4.85 9.30 18.43
CA PHE A 45 5.55 10.06 17.39
C PHE A 45 7.06 10.04 17.57
N SER A 46 7.56 10.22 18.80
CA SER A 46 9.00 10.14 19.07
C SER A 46 9.57 8.75 18.72
N LYS A 47 8.84 7.69 19.05
CA LYS A 47 9.23 6.30 18.75
C LYS A 47 9.17 5.99 17.25
N TRP A 48 8.27 6.63 16.50
CA TRP A 48 8.20 6.50 15.04
C TRP A 48 9.46 7.02 14.34
N THR A 49 9.97 8.17 14.78
CA THR A 49 11.08 8.87 14.12
C THR A 49 12.47 8.40 14.56
N LYS A 50 12.56 7.67 15.69
CA LYS A 50 13.85 7.22 16.24
C LYS A 50 14.52 6.15 15.37
N GLU A 51 15.84 6.25 15.25
CA GLU A 51 16.67 5.19 14.64
C GLU A 51 16.60 3.89 15.48
N GLU A 52 16.49 4.02 16.81
CA GLU A 52 16.37 2.88 17.72
C GLU A 52 15.09 2.08 17.46
N GLY A 53 15.24 0.79 17.17
CA GLY A 53 14.13 -0.12 16.88
C GLY A 53 13.56 0.01 15.46
N GLN A 54 13.90 1.06 14.71
CA GLN A 54 13.53 1.25 13.30
C GLN A 54 12.04 1.03 13.00
N TYR A 55 11.15 1.52 13.86
CA TYR A 55 9.69 1.29 13.75
C TYR A 55 9.13 1.73 12.40
N TYR A 56 9.56 2.90 11.91
CA TYR A 56 9.27 3.37 10.56
C TYR A 56 9.55 2.30 9.51
N HIS A 57 10.74 1.71 9.53
CA HIS A 57 11.18 0.75 8.53
C HIS A 57 10.43 -0.59 8.63
N ILE A 58 10.31 -1.14 9.84
CA ILE A 58 9.67 -2.44 10.08
C ILE A 58 8.20 -2.38 9.65
N ILE A 59 7.47 -1.36 10.11
CA ILE A 59 6.03 -1.26 9.88
C ILE A 59 5.75 -0.92 8.41
N ASN A 60 6.48 0.03 7.82
CA ASN A 60 6.25 0.35 6.40
C ASN A 60 6.62 -0.82 5.48
N THR A 61 7.65 -1.59 5.81
CA THR A 61 7.97 -2.83 5.07
C THR A 61 6.85 -3.86 5.21
N ALA A 62 6.32 -4.06 6.42
CA ALA A 62 5.20 -4.97 6.66
C ALA A 62 3.93 -4.52 5.92
N LEU A 63 3.60 -3.23 5.91
CA LEU A 63 2.48 -2.68 5.15
C LEU A 63 2.66 -2.85 3.63
N LEU A 64 3.86 -2.64 3.11
CA LEU A 64 4.19 -2.82 1.69
C LEU A 64 4.14 -4.28 1.23
N ASN A 65 4.42 -5.21 2.14
CA ASN A 65 4.40 -6.66 1.87
C ASN A 65 3.10 -7.33 2.34
N ASP A 66 2.22 -6.59 3.02
CA ASP A 66 1.04 -7.11 3.73
C ASP A 66 1.36 -8.30 4.65
N ASP A 67 2.47 -8.18 5.39
CA ASP A 67 2.98 -9.21 6.29
C ASP A 67 2.11 -9.30 7.56
N TYR A 68 1.21 -10.27 7.59
CA TYR A 68 0.25 -10.44 8.68
C TYR A 68 0.91 -10.58 10.06
N GLU A 69 1.96 -11.38 10.19
CA GLU A 69 2.56 -11.68 11.49
C GLU A 69 3.26 -10.42 12.05
N VAL A 70 4.00 -9.70 11.21
CA VAL A 70 4.64 -8.44 11.64
C VAL A 70 3.58 -7.38 11.96
N LEU A 71 2.57 -7.23 11.12
CA LEU A 71 1.47 -6.29 11.33
C LEU A 71 0.71 -6.58 12.63
N LYS A 72 0.39 -7.85 12.89
CA LYS A 72 -0.31 -8.29 14.10
C LYS A 72 0.53 -8.07 15.36
N ASN A 73 1.82 -8.40 15.32
CA ASN A 73 2.71 -8.20 16.47
C ASN A 73 2.92 -6.71 16.79
N ASN A 74 2.69 -5.81 15.82
CA ASN A 74 2.83 -4.36 15.99
C ASN A 74 1.48 -3.62 16.02
N VAL A 75 0.34 -4.33 16.12
CA VAL A 75 -0.99 -3.73 15.98
C VAL A 75 -1.27 -2.63 17.00
N GLN A 76 -0.80 -2.80 18.24
CA GLN A 76 -0.94 -1.77 19.28
C GLN A 76 -0.30 -0.47 18.83
N PHE A 77 0.97 -0.51 18.44
CA PHE A 77 1.69 0.68 18.00
C PHE A 77 1.09 1.28 16.73
N ILE A 78 0.71 0.46 15.73
CA ILE A 78 0.09 0.92 14.49
C ILE A 78 -1.21 1.68 14.78
N ASN A 79 -2.07 1.16 15.65
CA ASN A 79 -3.33 1.80 16.02
C ASN A 79 -3.12 3.03 16.92
N SER A 80 -2.16 2.99 17.86
CA SER A 80 -1.73 4.17 18.63
C SER A 80 -1.27 5.30 17.70
N LEU A 81 -0.43 4.99 16.70
CA LEU A 81 0.11 6.00 15.76
C LEU A 81 -0.99 6.59 14.88
N LYS A 82 -1.90 5.75 14.37
CA LYS A 82 -3.09 6.24 13.67
C LYS A 82 -3.88 7.21 14.55
N MET A 83 -4.24 6.80 15.77
CA MET A 83 -4.99 7.67 16.67
C MET A 83 -4.27 8.98 16.97
N ALA A 84 -2.96 8.95 17.22
CA ALA A 84 -2.15 10.14 17.42
C ALA A 84 -2.22 11.09 16.21
N ILE A 85 -2.11 10.56 14.97
CA ILE A 85 -2.25 11.37 13.75
C ILE A 85 -3.66 11.98 13.64
N ARG A 86 -4.72 11.22 13.94
CA ARG A 86 -6.10 11.72 13.86
C ARG A 86 -6.41 12.79 14.90
N ASN A 87 -5.90 12.63 16.10
CA ASN A 87 -6.08 13.61 17.17
C ASN A 87 -5.31 14.90 16.90
N ASN A 88 -4.16 14.80 16.24
CA ASN A 88 -3.34 15.93 15.79
C ASN A 88 -3.57 16.27 14.32
N ASN A 89 -4.78 16.02 13.80
CA ASN A 89 -5.03 16.18 12.37
C ASN A 89 -4.90 17.64 11.93
N GLU A 90 -4.07 17.88 10.91
CA GLU A 90 -3.90 19.20 10.33
C GLU A 90 -5.15 19.58 9.52
N LYS A 91 -5.82 20.64 9.97
CA LYS A 91 -7.10 21.10 9.40
C LYS A 91 -6.94 22.10 8.27
N GLU A 92 -5.75 22.63 8.06
CA GLU A 92 -5.48 23.61 7.03
C GLU A 92 -5.05 22.94 5.72
N SER A 93 -5.30 23.63 4.60
CA SER A 93 -4.72 23.24 3.33
C SER A 93 -3.21 23.45 3.37
N LEU A 94 -2.45 22.46 2.93
CA LEU A 94 -1.00 22.48 2.98
C LEU A 94 -0.40 21.81 1.75
N LYS A 95 0.80 22.25 1.40
CA LYS A 95 1.63 21.63 0.36
C LYS A 95 2.85 21.00 1.00
N VAL A 96 3.04 19.71 0.76
CA VAL A 96 4.17 18.93 1.28
C VAL A 96 4.89 18.19 0.16
N TYR A 97 6.08 17.71 0.49
CA TYR A 97 7.02 17.15 -0.46
C TYR A 97 7.51 15.79 0.02
N ARG A 98 7.60 14.82 -0.89
CA ARG A 98 8.20 13.51 -0.61
C ARG A 98 9.20 13.17 -1.71
N GLY A 99 10.45 12.92 -1.33
CA GLY A 99 11.46 12.39 -2.24
C GLY A 99 11.38 10.87 -2.31
N LEU A 100 11.44 10.32 -3.52
CA LEU A 100 11.57 8.87 -3.73
C LEU A 100 12.64 8.55 -4.76
N SER A 101 13.40 7.49 -4.48
CA SER A 101 14.39 6.92 -5.40
C SER A 101 13.71 5.92 -6.33
N ILE A 102 13.09 6.44 -7.39
CA ILE A 102 12.42 5.65 -8.46
C ILE A 102 13.03 5.96 -9.83
N SER A 103 13.03 4.97 -10.73
CA SER A 103 13.52 5.16 -12.10
C SER A 103 12.50 5.88 -12.96
N SER A 104 12.97 6.59 -13.99
CA SER A 104 12.09 7.26 -14.95
C SER A 104 11.20 6.27 -15.71
N ASP A 105 11.68 5.06 -15.97
CA ASP A 105 10.89 4.02 -16.63
C ASP A 105 9.75 3.53 -15.73
N HIS A 106 10.01 3.36 -14.43
CA HIS A 106 8.98 3.04 -13.46
C HIS A 106 7.91 4.15 -13.39
N VAL A 107 8.33 5.42 -13.39
CA VAL A 107 7.39 6.56 -13.43
C VAL A 107 6.51 6.51 -14.67
N LYS A 108 7.09 6.27 -15.86
CA LYS A 108 6.35 6.18 -17.12
C LYS A 108 5.38 5.00 -17.17
N GLN A 109 5.73 3.89 -16.54
CA GLN A 109 4.92 2.67 -16.52
C GLN A 109 3.74 2.79 -15.55
N GLU A 110 4.01 3.27 -14.34
CA GLU A 110 3.06 3.19 -13.22
C GLU A 110 2.24 4.47 -13.02
N TYR A 111 2.77 5.66 -13.32
CA TYR A 111 2.08 6.92 -13.04
C TYR A 111 1.49 7.53 -14.32
N LYS A 112 0.20 7.87 -14.26
CA LYS A 112 -0.52 8.55 -15.34
C LYS A 112 -1.38 9.65 -14.74
N VAL A 113 -1.50 10.79 -15.45
CA VAL A 113 -2.41 11.86 -15.03
C VAL A 113 -3.84 11.30 -14.91
N GLY A 114 -4.50 11.62 -13.80
CA GLY A 114 -5.82 11.10 -13.46
C GLY A 114 -5.81 9.76 -12.71
N LEU A 115 -4.66 9.08 -12.61
CA LEU A 115 -4.54 7.85 -11.82
C LEU A 115 -4.86 8.13 -10.35
N GLN A 116 -5.78 7.34 -9.78
CA GLN A 116 -6.07 7.31 -8.35
C GLN A 116 -5.44 6.08 -7.73
N PHE A 117 -4.87 6.23 -6.54
CA PHE A 117 -4.26 5.14 -5.80
C PHE A 117 -4.15 5.46 -4.30
N LEU A 118 -3.76 4.46 -3.52
CA LEU A 118 -3.48 4.53 -2.10
C LEU A 118 -2.00 4.25 -1.86
N TRP A 119 -1.34 4.92 -0.92
CA TRP A 119 -0.02 4.49 -0.45
C TRP A 119 -0.16 3.61 0.80
N PRO A 120 0.25 2.33 0.79
CA PRO A 120 0.07 1.43 1.94
C PRO A 120 0.74 1.89 3.24
N THR A 121 1.86 2.59 3.11
CA THR A 121 2.72 3.01 4.22
C THR A 121 2.19 4.25 4.91
N PHE A 122 2.58 4.45 6.18
CA PHE A 122 2.58 5.78 6.77
C PHE A 122 3.50 6.67 5.93
N THR A 123 2.92 7.68 5.28
CA THR A 123 3.65 8.48 4.30
C THR A 123 4.31 9.65 5.01
N CYS A 124 5.63 9.57 5.17
CA CYS A 124 6.46 10.67 5.64
C CYS A 124 6.64 11.70 4.53
N THR A 125 6.38 12.97 4.84
CA THR A 125 6.54 14.09 3.91
C THR A 125 7.17 15.26 4.67
N SER A 126 7.75 16.22 3.95
CA SER A 126 8.32 17.43 4.53
C SER A 126 7.56 18.66 4.03
N ARG A 127 7.41 19.69 4.87
CA ARG A 127 7.01 21.04 4.39
C ARG A 127 8.14 21.71 3.61
N ASN A 128 9.39 21.26 3.77
CA ASN A 128 10.56 21.77 3.08
C ASN A 128 10.90 20.91 1.84
N LYS A 129 10.82 21.52 0.66
CA LYS A 129 11.12 20.86 -0.61
C LYS A 129 12.57 20.38 -0.72
N ASP A 130 13.52 21.12 -0.17
CA ASP A 130 14.95 20.79 -0.25
C ASP A 130 15.28 19.58 0.62
N VAL A 131 14.65 19.48 1.79
CA VAL A 131 14.73 18.29 2.65
C VAL A 131 14.20 17.07 1.89
N ALA A 132 13.02 17.17 1.28
CA ALA A 132 12.45 16.08 0.48
C ALA A 132 13.38 15.64 -0.66
N HIS A 133 14.08 16.57 -1.32
CA HIS A 133 15.05 16.26 -2.37
C HIS A 133 16.22 15.39 -1.89
N GLY A 134 16.57 15.45 -0.60
CA GLY A 134 17.59 14.59 0.00
C GLY A 134 17.24 13.09 -0.04
N PHE A 135 15.95 12.75 -0.07
CA PHE A 135 15.46 11.37 0.02
C PHE A 135 15.34 10.66 -1.33
N GLY A 136 15.37 11.38 -2.45
CA GLY A 136 15.21 10.73 -3.75
C GLY A 136 15.29 11.64 -4.96
N ALA A 137 15.49 11.02 -6.13
CA ALA A 137 15.63 11.72 -7.40
C ALA A 137 14.31 12.29 -7.95
N TYR A 138 13.17 11.69 -7.59
CA TYR A 138 11.84 12.21 -7.92
C TYR A 138 11.22 12.88 -6.71
N ILE A 139 10.57 14.03 -6.94
CA ILE A 139 9.78 14.73 -5.92
C ILE A 139 8.31 14.59 -6.20
N PHE A 140 7.58 14.18 -5.17
CA PHE A 140 6.14 14.20 -5.12
C PHE A 140 5.72 15.48 -4.42
N GLU A 141 5.11 16.40 -5.15
CA GLU A 141 4.47 17.59 -4.59
C GLU A 141 3.01 17.25 -4.29
N ILE A 142 2.62 17.26 -3.03
CA ILE A 142 1.34 16.76 -2.57
C ILE A 142 0.51 17.94 -2.05
N GLU A 143 -0.62 18.19 -2.69
CA GLU A 143 -1.63 19.13 -2.24
C GLU A 143 -2.65 18.42 -1.35
N ALA A 144 -2.70 18.82 -0.09
CA ALA A 144 -3.64 18.33 0.90
C ALA A 144 -4.58 19.47 1.32
N SER A 145 -5.86 19.15 1.52
CA SER A 145 -6.93 20.11 1.80
C SER A 145 -7.91 19.57 2.83
N ILE A 146 -8.68 20.43 3.49
CA ILE A 146 -9.64 19.99 4.51
C ILE A 146 -10.70 19.00 3.97
N ASP A 147 -11.01 19.06 2.67
CA ASP A 147 -12.07 18.26 2.03
C ASP A 147 -11.56 16.94 1.41
N ASP A 148 -10.31 16.55 1.64
CA ASP A 148 -9.75 15.31 1.08
C ASP A 148 -9.99 14.06 1.95
N TRP A 149 -10.60 14.24 3.13
CA TRP A 149 -10.95 13.17 4.07
C TRP A 149 -9.79 12.24 4.46
N THR A 150 -8.55 12.73 4.34
CA THR A 150 -7.33 12.05 4.77
C THR A 150 -6.79 12.65 6.05
N TYR A 151 -6.25 11.80 6.93
CA TYR A 151 -5.63 12.25 8.18
C TYR A 151 -4.11 12.42 8.04
N ARG A 152 -3.60 13.51 8.60
CA ARG A 152 -2.18 13.86 8.61
C ARG A 152 -1.84 14.72 9.81
N ALA A 153 -0.64 14.60 10.34
CA ALA A 153 -0.21 15.38 11.50
C ALA A 153 1.17 15.98 11.23
N ASP A 154 1.35 17.23 11.66
CA ASP A 154 2.67 17.83 11.81
C ASP A 154 3.34 17.24 13.05
N ILE A 155 4.41 16.48 12.84
CA ILE A 155 5.11 15.78 13.92
C ILE A 155 6.50 16.35 14.19
N ALA A 156 6.86 17.48 13.56
CA ALA A 156 8.20 18.06 13.65
C ALA A 156 8.63 18.30 15.11
N LYS A 157 7.70 18.76 15.97
CA LYS A 157 7.97 19.01 17.40
C LYS A 157 8.21 17.75 18.25
N TYR A 158 7.86 16.57 17.74
CA TYR A 158 8.06 15.29 18.42
C TYR A 158 9.18 14.47 17.79
N SER A 159 9.59 14.82 16.57
CA SER A 159 10.59 14.11 15.80
C SER A 159 12.00 14.27 16.39
N GLU A 160 12.83 13.24 16.22
CA GLU A 160 14.28 13.34 16.46
C GLU A 160 14.95 14.29 15.45
N TYR A 161 14.30 14.54 14.31
CA TYR A 161 14.77 15.40 13.21
C TYR A 161 13.77 16.55 12.96
N PRO A 162 13.64 17.51 13.88
CA PRO A 162 12.66 18.60 13.77
C PRO A 162 12.85 19.46 12.51
N ASP A 163 14.10 19.60 12.03
CA ASP A 163 14.43 20.36 10.82
C ASP A 163 13.87 19.72 9.54
N GLU A 164 13.47 18.45 9.58
CA GLU A 164 12.80 17.81 8.46
C GLU A 164 11.37 18.33 8.25
N GLN A 165 10.80 19.05 9.22
CA GLN A 165 9.44 19.59 9.15
C GLN A 165 8.43 18.53 8.72
N GLU A 166 8.51 17.36 9.36
CA GLU A 166 7.79 16.17 8.94
C GLU A 166 6.28 16.32 9.15
N VAL A 167 5.52 16.06 8.08
CA VAL A 167 4.08 15.83 8.12
C VAL A 167 3.83 14.37 7.78
N LEU A 168 3.26 13.64 8.73
CA LEU A 168 3.02 12.21 8.63
C LEU A 168 1.56 11.92 8.28
N PHE A 169 1.34 11.16 7.20
CA PHE A 169 0.01 10.76 6.75
C PHE A 169 -0.34 9.35 7.21
N TYR A 170 -1.64 9.10 7.32
CA TYR A 170 -2.20 7.77 7.55
C TYR A 170 -1.75 6.75 6.48
N PRO A 171 -1.64 5.46 6.85
CA PRO A 171 -1.47 4.39 5.89
C PRO A 171 -2.73 4.26 5.03
N TYR A 172 -2.52 3.94 3.75
CA TYR A 172 -3.55 3.92 2.70
C TYR A 172 -4.26 5.26 2.48
N SER A 173 -3.54 6.37 2.70
CA SER A 173 -3.99 7.69 2.24
C SER A 173 -4.15 7.70 0.73
N GLY A 174 -5.23 8.31 0.23
CA GLY A 174 -5.57 8.35 -1.18
C GLY A 174 -4.97 9.54 -1.92
N TYR A 175 -4.55 9.32 -3.16
CA TYR A 175 -3.95 10.33 -4.03
C TYR A 175 -4.46 10.22 -5.46
N ILE A 176 -4.54 11.36 -6.14
CA ILE A 176 -4.73 11.45 -7.60
C ILE A 176 -3.55 12.19 -8.24
N VAL A 177 -3.03 11.64 -9.34
CA VAL A 177 -1.97 12.30 -10.13
C VAL A 177 -2.56 13.47 -10.91
N LYS A 178 -2.10 14.68 -10.59
CA LYS A 178 -2.53 15.92 -11.26
C LYS A 178 -1.66 16.24 -12.47
N ASN A 179 -0.35 16.05 -12.35
CA ASN A 179 0.61 16.38 -13.39
C ASN A 179 1.89 15.56 -13.23
N ILE A 180 2.63 15.35 -14.33
CA ILE A 180 3.93 14.68 -14.34
C ILE A 180 4.89 15.53 -15.18
N MET A 181 5.92 16.07 -14.55
CA MET A 181 6.99 16.83 -15.19
C MET A 181 8.23 15.94 -15.27
N HIS A 182 8.38 15.22 -16.38
CA HIS A 182 9.45 14.22 -16.53
C HIS A 182 10.86 14.83 -16.43
N ASP A 183 11.10 15.98 -17.06
CA ASP A 183 12.42 16.64 -17.08
C ASP A 183 12.83 17.14 -15.69
N ALA A 184 11.87 17.72 -14.96
CA ALA A 184 12.06 18.18 -13.59
C ALA A 184 12.03 17.04 -12.56
N LYS A 185 11.66 15.82 -12.97
CA LYS A 185 11.39 14.67 -12.10
C LYS A 185 10.41 14.99 -10.96
N VAL A 186 9.34 15.72 -11.31
CA VAL A 186 8.29 16.10 -10.35
C VAL A 186 6.97 15.43 -10.72
N ILE A 187 6.29 14.87 -9.72
CA ILE A 187 4.93 14.35 -9.83
C ILE A 187 4.06 15.16 -8.88
N GLN A 188 3.01 15.79 -9.41
CA GLN A 188 2.07 16.55 -8.59
C GLN A 188 0.88 15.66 -8.25
N LEU A 189 0.62 15.53 -6.96
CA LEU A 189 -0.47 14.74 -6.40
C LEU A 189 -1.46 15.67 -5.69
N LYS A 190 -2.73 15.26 -5.67
CA LYS A 190 -3.74 15.81 -4.77
C LYS A 190 -4.27 14.69 -3.89
N CYS A 191 -4.43 14.94 -2.59
CA CYS A 191 -5.08 14.00 -1.69
C CYS A 191 -6.57 13.82 -2.05
N VAL A 192 -7.08 12.60 -1.90
CA VAL A 192 -8.47 12.23 -2.13
C VAL A 192 -8.93 11.22 -1.08
N ASP A 193 -10.25 11.10 -0.88
CA ASP A 193 -10.81 10.16 0.09
C ASP A 193 -10.44 8.71 -0.28
N THR A 194 -9.80 7.99 0.65
CA THR A 194 -9.49 6.57 0.51
C THR A 194 -10.71 5.74 0.09
N LYS A 195 -11.88 6.01 0.66
CA LYS A 195 -13.11 5.29 0.31
C LYS A 195 -13.54 5.58 -1.12
N GLN A 196 -13.36 6.81 -1.58
CA GLN A 196 -13.67 7.19 -2.96
C GLN A 196 -12.77 6.47 -3.96
N VAL A 197 -11.48 6.33 -3.66
CA VAL A 197 -10.53 5.56 -4.49
C VAL A 197 -10.96 4.09 -4.57
N GLU A 198 -11.31 3.47 -3.44
CA GLU A 198 -11.81 2.10 -3.36
C GLU A 198 -13.10 1.93 -4.19
N LEU A 199 -14.09 2.79 -3.98
CA LEU A 199 -15.38 2.77 -4.70
C LEU A 199 -15.22 2.97 -6.22
N ASN A 200 -14.36 3.90 -6.64
CA ASN A 200 -14.12 4.12 -8.07
C ASN A 200 -13.44 2.92 -8.72
N SER A 201 -12.56 2.25 -7.97
CA SER A 201 -11.84 1.09 -8.47
C SER A 201 -12.73 -0.14 -8.56
N GLU A 202 -13.65 -0.30 -7.61
CA GLU A 202 -14.67 -1.35 -7.65
C GLU A 202 -15.56 -1.23 -8.89
N LYS A 203 -15.96 0.00 -9.28
CA LYS A 203 -16.74 0.25 -10.51
C LYS A 203 -16.00 -0.09 -11.80
N LEU A 204 -14.66 -0.08 -11.78
CA LEU A 204 -13.82 -0.41 -12.94
C LEU A 204 -13.53 -1.90 -13.04
N LEU A 205 -13.80 -2.69 -11.99
CA LEU A 205 -13.71 -4.15 -12.06
C LEU A 205 -14.82 -4.64 -13.00
N PRO A 206 -14.47 -5.37 -14.08
CA PRO A 206 -15.48 -6.02 -14.90
C PRO A 206 -16.31 -6.95 -14.00
N GLY A 207 -17.65 -6.88 -14.08
CA GLY A 207 -18.55 -7.73 -13.26
C GLY A 207 -18.33 -9.23 -13.46
N ASP A 208 -17.57 -9.62 -14.49
CA ASP A 208 -17.45 -10.99 -14.93
C ASP A 208 -16.62 -11.93 -14.06
N VAL A 209 -15.84 -11.53 -13.05
CA VAL A 209 -15.15 -12.56 -12.24
C VAL A 209 -15.02 -12.21 -10.77
N LYS A 210 -16.17 -12.22 -10.09
CA LYS A 210 -16.25 -12.46 -8.65
C LYS A 210 -16.38 -13.96 -8.43
N ILE A 211 -15.40 -14.57 -7.77
CA ILE A 211 -15.46 -15.98 -7.37
C ILE A 211 -15.56 -16.01 -5.85
N PHE A 212 -16.48 -16.81 -5.34
CA PHE A 212 -16.74 -16.92 -3.90
C PHE A 212 -16.47 -18.35 -3.47
N ASP A 213 -15.60 -18.51 -2.49
CA ASP A 213 -15.49 -19.76 -1.74
C ASP A 213 -16.38 -19.66 -0.51
N SER A 214 -17.52 -20.34 -0.55
CA SER A 214 -18.49 -20.37 0.56
C SER A 214 -17.97 -21.09 1.80
N SER A 215 -17.02 -22.03 1.65
CA SER A 215 -16.42 -22.74 2.76
C SER A 215 -15.46 -21.86 3.56
N ARG A 216 -14.85 -20.87 2.91
CA ARG A 216 -13.88 -19.94 3.54
C ARG A 216 -14.43 -18.53 3.71
N ASN A 217 -15.59 -18.21 3.13
CA ASN A 217 -16.13 -16.85 3.05
C ASN A 217 -15.10 -15.87 2.47
N ILE A 218 -14.48 -16.23 1.35
CA ILE A 218 -13.45 -15.46 0.64
C ILE A 218 -13.99 -15.05 -0.73
N PHE A 219 -13.79 -13.78 -1.09
CA PHE A 219 -13.97 -13.30 -2.45
C PHE A 219 -12.63 -13.27 -3.16
N VAL A 220 -12.61 -13.79 -4.38
CA VAL A 220 -11.49 -13.75 -5.30
C VAL A 220 -11.88 -12.99 -6.56
N TYR A 221 -11.21 -11.86 -6.81
CA TYR A 221 -11.45 -11.04 -7.99
C TYR A 221 -10.47 -11.41 -9.09
N PHE A 222 -10.93 -11.85 -10.26
CA PHE A 222 -10.04 -12.07 -11.41
C PHE A 222 -10.11 -10.92 -12.39
N TYR A 223 -9.00 -10.21 -12.59
CA TYR A 223 -8.89 -9.26 -13.70
C TYR A 223 -8.24 -9.93 -14.92
N LYS A 224 -8.97 -10.00 -16.04
CA LYS A 224 -8.42 -10.44 -17.33
C LYS A 224 -7.89 -9.24 -18.10
N LYS A 225 -6.57 -9.10 -18.21
CA LYS A 225 -5.93 -8.14 -19.14
C LYS A 225 -5.39 -8.91 -20.34
N ASN A 226 -6.08 -8.82 -21.48
CA ASN A 226 -5.78 -9.60 -22.69
C ASN A 226 -5.81 -11.13 -22.47
N THR A 227 -5.31 -11.92 -23.42
CA THR A 227 -5.44 -13.39 -23.47
C THR A 227 -4.71 -14.13 -22.36
N ASP A 228 -3.80 -13.51 -21.61
CA ASP A 228 -2.74 -14.26 -20.93
C ASP A 228 -2.44 -13.87 -19.48
N VAL A 229 -3.16 -12.95 -18.84
CA VAL A 229 -2.90 -12.62 -17.43
C VAL A 229 -4.19 -12.42 -16.64
N HIS A 230 -4.34 -13.27 -15.63
CA HIS A 230 -5.33 -13.16 -14.57
C HIS A 230 -4.64 -12.70 -13.28
N TRP A 231 -5.25 -11.81 -12.51
CA TRP A 231 -4.80 -11.44 -11.16
C TRP A 231 -5.89 -11.79 -10.16
N SER A 232 -5.54 -12.35 -9.01
CA SER A 232 -6.47 -12.73 -7.94
C SER A 232 -6.15 -12.02 -6.63
N TYR A 233 -7.18 -11.64 -5.88
CA TYR A 233 -7.08 -11.09 -4.53
C TYR A 233 -8.07 -11.81 -3.62
N ALA A 234 -7.62 -12.34 -2.48
CA ALA A 234 -8.46 -13.04 -1.51
C ALA A 234 -8.74 -12.16 -0.27
N ASP A 235 -9.99 -12.06 0.15
CA ASP A 235 -10.45 -11.19 1.26
C ASP A 235 -10.16 -11.73 2.69
N LYS A 236 -9.31 -12.78 2.86
CA LYS A 236 -8.89 -13.28 4.19
C LYS A 236 -7.39 -13.59 4.31
N PRO A 237 -6.71 -13.21 5.41
CA PRO A 237 -5.25 -13.14 5.48
C PRO A 237 -4.49 -14.42 5.87
N LYS A 238 -5.16 -15.48 6.37
CA LYS A 238 -4.43 -16.75 6.61
C LYS A 238 -4.07 -17.50 5.33
N GLU A 239 -4.71 -17.11 4.21
CA GLU A 239 -4.61 -17.76 2.91
C GLU A 239 -4.80 -16.70 1.82
N MET A 240 -3.79 -15.87 1.61
CA MET A 240 -3.82 -14.86 0.57
C MET A 240 -3.37 -15.49 -0.76
N PHE A 241 -4.30 -15.60 -1.73
CA PHE A 241 -4.03 -16.17 -3.05
C PHE A 241 -3.80 -15.07 -4.08
N LEU A 242 -2.53 -14.76 -4.37
CA LEU A 242 -2.17 -14.09 -5.62
C LEU A 242 -2.06 -15.15 -6.72
N ILE A 243 -3.16 -15.41 -7.42
CA ILE A 243 -3.17 -16.29 -8.59
C ILE A 243 -2.85 -15.42 -9.80
N ALA A 244 -1.65 -15.61 -10.36
CA ALA A 244 -1.38 -15.25 -11.75
C ALA A 244 -1.24 -16.53 -12.56
N GLY A 245 -2.04 -16.67 -13.62
CA GLY A 245 -2.01 -17.82 -14.51
C GLY A 245 -2.03 -17.36 -15.96
N ASN A 246 -1.12 -17.90 -16.76
CA ASN A 246 -1.21 -17.93 -18.22
C ASN A 246 -1.35 -19.39 -18.70
N GLN A 247 -1.78 -19.62 -19.94
CA GLN A 247 -1.88 -20.97 -20.51
C GLN A 247 -0.51 -21.61 -20.82
N ASN A 248 0.57 -20.83 -20.78
CA ASN A 248 1.88 -21.21 -21.33
C ASN A 248 3.01 -21.37 -20.29
N GLY A 249 2.68 -21.43 -18.99
CA GLY A 249 3.60 -21.79 -17.92
C GLY A 249 4.98 -21.12 -18.01
N TYR A 250 5.06 -19.79 -17.92
CA TYR A 250 6.34 -19.10 -17.67
C TYR A 250 6.13 -17.86 -16.80
N TRP A 251 6.94 -17.77 -15.75
CA TRP A 251 6.97 -16.69 -14.78
C TRP A 251 8.24 -15.88 -14.96
N ASP A 252 8.10 -14.56 -15.12
CA ASP A 252 9.17 -13.60 -14.81
C ASP A 252 8.61 -12.48 -13.92
N ALA A 253 7.74 -12.87 -12.97
CA ALA A 253 7.32 -11.99 -11.88
C ALA A 253 8.25 -12.25 -10.68
N PRO A 254 8.91 -11.24 -10.11
CA PRO A 254 9.88 -11.42 -9.03
C PRO A 254 9.23 -11.73 -7.66
N TYR A 255 7.97 -12.18 -7.61
CA TYR A 255 7.30 -12.56 -6.36
C TYR A 255 7.06 -14.05 -6.35
N ARG A 256 7.98 -14.74 -5.65
CA ARG A 256 7.65 -15.97 -4.95
C ARG A 256 6.69 -15.59 -3.83
N TYR A 257 5.38 -15.68 -4.07
CA TYR A 257 4.44 -15.71 -2.95
C TYR A 257 4.54 -17.10 -2.33
N HIS A 258 4.91 -17.14 -1.05
CA HIS A 258 5.03 -18.37 -0.26
C HIS A 258 3.65 -18.91 0.13
N HIS A 259 2.91 -19.53 -0.81
CA HIS A 259 2.33 -20.82 -0.45
C HIS A 259 3.39 -21.83 -0.82
N ARG A 260 4.10 -22.37 0.17
CA ARG A 260 5.34 -23.12 -0.08
C ARG A 260 5.19 -24.33 -1.02
N ASN A 261 4.00 -24.79 -1.44
CA ASN A 261 3.84 -25.93 -2.36
C ASN A 261 2.55 -25.93 -3.23
N GLY A 262 1.93 -24.78 -3.53
CA GLY A 262 0.60 -24.72 -4.18
C GLY A 262 0.58 -24.33 -5.68
N TYR A 263 -0.36 -24.84 -6.48
CA TYR A 263 -0.68 -24.38 -7.86
C TYR A 263 -2.20 -24.49 -8.18
N PHE A 264 -2.69 -23.73 -9.14
CA PHE A 264 -4.11 -23.74 -9.56
C PHE A 264 -4.31 -24.39 -10.93
N ILE A 265 -5.44 -25.06 -11.13
CA ILE A 265 -5.91 -25.61 -12.42
C ILE A 265 -7.29 -25.01 -12.73
N ASP A 266 -7.43 -24.43 -13.92
CA ASP A 266 -8.74 -24.11 -14.51
C ASP A 266 -9.35 -25.39 -15.10
N LYS A 267 -10.52 -25.80 -14.59
CA LYS A 267 -11.22 -27.02 -15.02
C LYS A 267 -12.29 -26.73 -16.07
N GLY A 268 -12.45 -25.47 -16.50
CA GLY A 268 -13.58 -25.02 -17.29
C GLY A 268 -14.87 -24.99 -16.48
N ASN A 269 -16.00 -24.66 -17.14
CA ASN A 269 -17.33 -24.63 -16.52
C ASN A 269 -17.39 -23.83 -15.21
N SER A 270 -16.70 -22.70 -15.15
CA SER A 270 -16.66 -21.85 -13.96
C SER A 270 -16.07 -22.54 -12.71
N LEU A 271 -15.21 -23.56 -12.85
CA LEU A 271 -14.57 -24.27 -11.74
C LEU A 271 -13.05 -24.13 -11.78
N TRP A 272 -12.46 -23.72 -10.66
CA TRP A 272 -11.01 -23.69 -10.43
C TRP A 272 -10.65 -24.60 -9.25
N GLU A 273 -9.52 -25.28 -9.35
CA GLU A 273 -8.99 -26.18 -8.31
C GLU A 273 -7.62 -25.71 -7.86
N GLU A 274 -7.38 -25.63 -6.55
CA GLU A 274 -6.06 -25.39 -5.97
C GLU A 274 -5.47 -26.73 -5.51
N TYR A 275 -4.18 -26.94 -5.75
CA TYR A 275 -3.45 -28.14 -5.39
C TYR A 275 -2.21 -27.82 -4.58
N HIS A 276 -1.97 -28.50 -3.46
CA HIS A 276 -0.71 -28.45 -2.70
C HIS A 276 -0.03 -29.82 -2.74
N ASN A 277 1.25 -29.90 -3.10
CA ASN A 277 1.96 -31.19 -3.24
C ASN A 277 1.19 -32.20 -4.12
N ASN A 278 0.57 -31.74 -5.22
CA ASN A 278 -0.29 -32.52 -6.12
C ASN A 278 -1.58 -33.08 -5.47
N GLN A 279 -1.97 -32.64 -4.28
CA GLN A 279 -3.25 -32.96 -3.65
C GLN A 279 -4.21 -31.79 -3.74
N LEU A 280 -5.46 -32.06 -4.12
CA LEU A 280 -6.50 -31.05 -4.19
C LEU A 280 -6.71 -30.44 -2.80
N TYR A 281 -6.55 -29.12 -2.72
CA TYR A 281 -6.66 -28.33 -1.51
C TYR A 281 -7.98 -27.54 -1.45
N ALA A 282 -8.42 -26.96 -2.58
CA ALA A 282 -9.61 -26.12 -2.63
C ALA A 282 -10.32 -26.19 -3.99
N LYS A 283 -11.62 -25.87 -4.00
CA LYS A 283 -12.42 -25.69 -5.22
C LYS A 283 -13.12 -24.33 -5.18
N PHE A 284 -13.10 -23.63 -6.30
CA PHE A 284 -13.72 -22.31 -6.44
C PHE A 284 -14.69 -22.32 -7.62
N THR A 285 -15.88 -21.76 -7.42
CA THR A 285 -16.90 -21.66 -8.48
C THR A 285 -17.23 -20.20 -8.78
N ARG A 286 -17.30 -19.82 -10.06
CA ARG A 286 -17.68 -18.46 -10.48
C ARG A 286 -19.03 -18.11 -9.86
N VAL A 287 -19.13 -16.95 -9.23
CA VAL A 287 -20.44 -16.42 -8.84
C VAL A 287 -21.04 -15.84 -10.11
N HIS A 288 -22.15 -16.42 -10.56
CA HIS A 288 -22.98 -15.75 -11.55
C HIS A 288 -23.69 -14.62 -10.80
N ASP A 289 -23.54 -13.39 -11.28
CA ASP A 289 -24.36 -12.26 -10.83
C ASP A 289 -25.82 -12.59 -11.16
N GLY A 290 -26.49 -13.21 -10.19
CA GLY A 290 -27.93 -13.39 -10.24
C GLY A 290 -28.55 -12.02 -10.07
N ASN A 291 -29.24 -11.54 -11.11
CA ASN A 291 -30.30 -10.57 -10.91
C ASN A 291 -31.34 -11.18 -9.96
N ASN A 292 -31.25 -10.82 -8.68
CA ASN A 292 -32.30 -10.94 -7.67
C ASN A 292 -32.23 -9.71 -6.77
#